data_AF-A0A495KL04-F1
#
_entry.id   AF-A0A495KL04-F1
#
_cell.length_a   1.000
_cell.length_b   1.000
_cell.length_c   1.000
_cell.angle_alpha   90.00
_cell.angle_beta   90.00
_cell.angle_gamma   90.00
#
_symmetry.space_group_name_H-M   'P 1'
#
loop_
_entity.id
_entity.type
_entity.pdbx_description
1 polymer ?
#
loop_
_entity_poly.entity_id
_entity_poly.type
_entity_poly.pdbx_seq_one_letter_code
_entity_poly.pdbx_strand_id
1 'polypeptide(L)'
;MENTSVSAILKRIPYDIVVFFIFCLAITTFSFYLRLDINKELRTSLMPYTGWGFGRGYMSAMIFILIGLMSSRSSASKTLQILRIIVIVLMSVNLYDGVQDWLLITPEDYTNPNPYLRYDILTPIYTIFTPLFWILLMAGTLGWLFFKSKKENNLNPEVQS
;
A
#
# COMPACT_ATOMS: atom_id res chain seq x y z
N MET A 1 15.36 -14.00 31.00
CA MET A 1 13.95 -14.00 30.55
C MET A 1 13.92 -13.31 29.19
N GLU A 2 13.98 -14.12 28.13
CA GLU A 2 14.32 -13.64 26.79
C GLU A 2 13.07 -13.45 25.93
N ASN A 3 13.10 -12.37 25.12
CA ASN A 3 12.13 -11.80 24.18
C ASN A 3 11.51 -12.76 23.13
N THR A 4 11.08 -13.96 23.53
CA THR A 4 10.60 -15.00 22.62
C THR A 4 9.21 -14.73 22.06
N SER A 5 8.36 -14.01 22.79
CA SER A 5 6.97 -13.69 22.40
C SER A 5 6.88 -12.82 21.14
N VAL A 6 7.62 -11.71 21.09
CA VAL A 6 7.57 -10.75 19.97
C VAL A 6 8.20 -11.34 18.71
N SER A 7 9.31 -12.07 18.87
CA SER A 7 10.01 -12.79 17.78
C SER A 7 9.14 -13.85 17.11
N ALA A 8 8.38 -14.62 17.90
CA ALA A 8 7.50 -15.68 17.37
C ALA A 8 6.29 -15.14 16.61
N ILE A 9 5.77 -13.97 17.00
CA ILE A 9 4.64 -13.29 16.32
C ILE A 9 5.11 -12.67 14.99
N LEU A 10 6.28 -12.01 14.98
CA LEU A 10 6.88 -11.45 13.76
C LEU A 10 7.18 -12.53 12.70
N LYS A 11 7.61 -13.73 13.12
CA LYS A 11 7.83 -14.87 12.21
C LYS A 11 6.55 -15.43 11.55
N ARG A 12 5.36 -15.05 12.03
CA ARG A 12 4.07 -15.53 11.49
C ARG A 12 3.35 -14.52 10.59
N ILE A 13 3.86 -13.29 10.47
CA ILE A 13 3.24 -12.31 9.58
C ILE A 13 3.64 -12.63 8.12
N PRO A 14 2.68 -12.73 7.20
CA PRO A 14 2.97 -12.98 5.80
C PRO A 14 3.89 -11.90 5.19
N TYR A 15 4.86 -12.33 4.40
CA TYR A 15 5.87 -11.45 3.79
C TYR A 15 5.25 -10.34 2.94
N ASP A 16 4.14 -10.59 2.25
CA ASP A 16 3.44 -9.58 1.45
C ASP A 16 2.99 -8.37 2.29
N ILE A 17 2.45 -8.61 3.50
CA ILE A 17 2.05 -7.54 4.43
C ILE A 17 3.28 -6.83 5.00
N VAL A 18 4.34 -7.56 5.33
CA VAL A 18 5.58 -6.98 5.87
C VAL A 18 6.26 -6.07 4.84
N VAL A 19 6.42 -6.55 3.61
CA VAL A 19 7.07 -5.79 2.53
C VAL A 19 6.23 -4.56 2.18
N PHE A 20 4.90 -4.70 2.08
CA PHE A 20 4.02 -3.55 1.89
C PHE A 20 4.11 -2.55 3.05
N PHE A 21 4.17 -3.02 4.29
CA PHE A 21 4.31 -2.14 5.45
C PHE A 21 5.63 -1.36 5.42
N ILE A 22 6.75 -2.02 5.11
CA ILE A 22 8.07 -1.37 4.97
C ILE A 22 8.03 -0.33 3.84
N PHE A 23 7.42 -0.67 2.71
CA PHE A 23 7.22 0.26 1.61
C PHE A 23 6.42 1.49 2.04
N CYS A 24 5.28 1.28 2.72
CA CYS A 24 4.46 2.37 3.25
C CYS A 24 5.23 3.25 4.24
N LEU A 25 6.02 2.64 5.12
CA LEU A 25 6.87 3.35 6.06
C LEU A 25 7.88 4.24 5.31
N ALA A 26 8.61 3.69 4.34
CA ALA A 26 9.58 4.44 3.56
C ALA A 26 8.95 5.63 2.81
N ILE A 27 7.84 5.39 2.11
CA ILE A 27 7.13 6.44 1.37
C ILE A 27 6.55 7.49 2.34
N THR A 28 6.01 7.08 3.48
CA THR A 28 5.46 8.02 4.48
C THR A 28 6.55 8.87 5.09
N THR A 29 7.68 8.28 5.50
CA THR A 29 8.83 9.01 6.04
C THR A 29 9.38 9.99 5.02
N PHE A 30 9.55 9.56 3.76
CA PHE A 30 10.02 10.44 2.71
C PHE A 30 9.03 11.57 2.40
N SER A 31 7.73 11.27 2.37
CA SER A 31 6.68 12.28 2.16
C SER A 31 6.61 13.29 3.31
N PHE A 32 6.83 12.85 4.55
CA PHE A 32 6.92 13.73 5.71
C PHE A 32 8.14 14.63 5.62
N TYR A 33 9.30 14.05 5.28
CA TYR A 33 10.54 14.81 5.05
C TYR A 33 10.35 15.90 3.99
N LEU A 34 9.70 15.60 2.87
CA LEU A 34 9.41 16.59 1.81
C LEU A 34 8.42 17.69 2.25
N ARG A 35 7.57 17.43 3.24
CA ARG A 35 6.63 18.44 3.76
C ARG A 35 7.27 19.44 4.71
N LEU A 36 8.47 19.19 5.20
CA LEU A 36 9.21 20.16 6.02
C LEU A 36 9.50 21.41 5.19
N ASP A 37 9.31 22.59 5.80
CA ASP A 37 9.46 23.88 5.09
C ASP A 37 10.85 24.08 4.47
N ILE A 38 11.88 23.50 5.08
CA ILE A 38 13.25 23.49 4.57
C ILE A 38 13.41 22.78 3.21
N ASN A 39 12.44 21.94 2.82
CA ASN A 39 12.50 21.10 1.62
C ASN A 39 11.49 21.51 0.54
N LYS A 40 10.96 22.74 0.61
CA LYS A 40 9.94 23.23 -0.35
C LYS A 40 10.37 23.13 -1.82
N GLU A 41 11.62 23.45 -2.12
CA GLU A 41 12.16 23.36 -3.48
C GLU A 41 12.22 21.91 -3.96
N LEU A 42 12.76 21.02 -3.13
CA LEU A 42 12.83 19.59 -3.43
C LEU A 42 11.44 18.98 -3.63
N ARG A 43 10.49 19.31 -2.75
CA ARG A 43 9.09 18.90 -2.89
C ARG A 43 8.49 19.38 -4.21
N THR A 44 8.70 20.64 -4.55
CA THR A 44 8.17 21.25 -5.78
C THR A 44 8.77 20.60 -7.03
N SER A 45 10.05 20.24 -6.98
CA SER A 45 10.73 19.53 -8.06
C SER A 45 10.24 18.08 -8.23
N LEU A 46 9.90 17.37 -7.14
CA LEU A 46 9.49 15.97 -7.19
C LEU A 46 7.99 15.79 -7.46
N MET A 47 7.19 16.78 -7.11
CA MET A 47 5.74 16.74 -7.20
C MET A 47 5.18 16.41 -8.60
N PRO A 48 5.75 16.91 -9.71
CA PRO A 48 5.37 16.48 -11.06
C PRO A 48 5.56 14.99 -11.33
N TYR A 49 6.42 14.30 -10.59
CA TYR A 49 6.70 12.88 -10.77
C TYR A 49 5.90 12.02 -9.78
N THR A 50 5.77 12.48 -8.55
CA THR A 50 5.18 11.68 -7.45
C THR A 50 3.68 11.93 -7.25
N GLY A 51 3.15 12.98 -7.87
CA GLY A 51 1.77 13.42 -7.72
C GLY A 51 1.49 14.18 -6.41
N TRP A 52 0.29 14.75 -6.34
CA TRP A 52 -0.19 15.61 -5.25
C TRP A 52 -0.50 14.89 -3.94
N GLY A 53 -0.97 13.66 -4.08
CA GLY A 53 -1.33 12.77 -3.00
C GLY A 53 -0.15 12.06 -2.37
N PHE A 54 1.09 12.34 -2.81
CA PHE A 54 2.26 11.53 -2.46
C PHE A 54 2.35 11.23 -0.96
N GLY A 55 2.37 9.94 -0.66
CA GLY A 55 2.43 9.39 0.69
C GLY A 55 1.13 9.31 1.49
N ARG A 56 0.05 10.03 1.13
CA ARG A 56 -1.17 10.05 1.95
C ARG A 56 -1.85 8.70 2.03
N GLY A 57 -2.08 8.05 0.90
CA GLY A 57 -2.72 6.73 0.88
C GLY A 57 -1.89 5.65 1.56
N TYR A 58 -0.55 5.72 1.44
CA TYR A 58 0.38 4.80 2.09
C TYR A 58 0.44 5.01 3.61
N MET A 59 0.38 6.26 4.08
CA MET A 59 0.26 6.59 5.50
C MET A 59 -1.03 6.03 6.10
N SER A 60 -2.17 6.22 5.42
CA SER A 60 -3.45 5.65 5.85
C SER A 60 -3.39 4.12 5.95
N ALA A 61 -2.84 3.46 4.91
CA ALA A 61 -2.70 2.01 4.90
C ALA A 61 -1.79 1.49 6.04
N MET A 62 -0.69 2.20 6.33
CA MET A 62 0.19 1.90 7.46
C MET A 62 -0.55 1.93 8.79
N ILE A 63 -1.38 2.96 9.03
CA ILE A 63 -2.17 3.09 10.26
C ILE A 63 -3.16 1.93 10.39
N PHE A 64 -3.88 1.58 9.32
CA PHE A 64 -4.81 0.44 9.35
C PHE A 64 -4.13 -0.90 9.61
N ILE A 65 -2.91 -1.10 9.07
CA ILE A 65 -2.11 -2.30 9.36
C ILE A 65 -1.74 -2.37 10.83
N LEU A 66 -1.25 -1.28 11.42
CA LEU A 66 -0.91 -1.23 12.85
C LEU A 66 -2.12 -1.52 13.73
N ILE A 67 -3.26 -0.87 13.45
CA ILE A 67 -4.52 -1.10 14.18
C ILE A 67 -4.94 -2.56 14.06
N GLY A 68 -4.97 -3.11 12.84
CA GLY A 68 -5.40 -4.49 12.61
C GLY A 68 -4.52 -5.51 13.33
N LEU A 69 -3.20 -5.30 13.34
CA LEU A 69 -2.26 -6.17 14.07
C LEU A 69 -2.48 -6.10 15.58
N MET A 70 -2.70 -4.90 16.15
CA MET A 70 -2.96 -4.72 17.58
C MET A 70 -4.32 -5.29 18.04
N SER A 71 -5.33 -5.28 17.17
CA SER A 71 -6.68 -5.79 17.47
C SER A 71 -6.83 -7.30 17.32
N SER A 72 -5.80 -8.03 16.86
CA SER A 72 -5.87 -9.46 16.52
C SER A 72 -5.89 -10.40 17.74
N ARG A 73 -6.96 -10.37 18.54
CA ARG A 73 -7.06 -11.20 19.76
C ARG A 73 -7.53 -12.65 19.55
N SER A 74 -8.19 -13.00 18.43
CA SER A 74 -8.78 -14.36 18.29
C SER A 74 -8.54 -15.09 16.96
N SER A 75 -8.26 -14.40 15.85
CA SER A 75 -8.04 -15.08 14.56
C SER A 75 -7.08 -14.31 13.66
N ALA A 76 -5.78 -14.61 13.81
CA ALA A 76 -4.73 -14.00 13.01
C ALA A 76 -4.97 -14.17 11.50
N SER A 77 -5.48 -15.32 11.04
CA SER A 77 -5.73 -15.56 9.61
C SER A 77 -6.84 -14.65 9.05
N LYS A 78 -7.95 -14.48 9.78
CA LYS A 78 -9.03 -13.58 9.37
C LYS A 78 -8.59 -12.12 9.39
N THR A 79 -7.85 -11.69 10.41
CA THR A 79 -7.26 -10.35 10.46
C THR A 79 -6.36 -10.10 9.25
N LEU A 80 -5.48 -11.04 8.90
CA LEU A 80 -4.58 -10.91 7.76
C LEU A 80 -5.33 -10.86 6.41
N GLN A 81 -6.47 -11.55 6.28
CA GLN A 81 -7.31 -11.43 5.09
C GLN A 81 -7.97 -10.05 5.00
N ILE A 82 -8.54 -9.57 6.11
CA ILE A 82 -9.14 -8.23 6.20
C ILE A 82 -8.10 -7.15 5.87
N LEU A 83 -6.87 -7.27 6.40
CA LEU A 83 -5.80 -6.33 6.08
C LEU A 83 -5.49 -6.28 4.58
N ARG A 84 -5.42 -7.43 3.89
CA ARG A 84 -5.24 -7.44 2.42
C ARG A 84 -6.38 -6.74 1.70
N ILE A 85 -7.63 -6.98 2.11
CA ILE A 85 -8.79 -6.33 1.52
C ILE A 85 -8.72 -4.81 1.73
N ILE A 86 -8.39 -4.34 2.92
CA ILE A 86 -8.22 -2.92 3.22
C ILE A 86 -7.12 -2.32 2.33
N VAL A 87 -5.97 -2.99 2.19
CA VAL A 87 -4.90 -2.53 1.30
C VAL A 87 -5.38 -2.43 -0.14
N ILE A 88 -6.10 -3.43 -0.64
CA ILE A 88 -6.68 -3.41 -2.00
C ILE A 88 -7.60 -2.20 -2.17
N VAL A 89 -8.52 -1.96 -1.24
CA VAL A 89 -9.45 -0.83 -1.30
C VAL A 89 -8.70 0.51 -1.30
N LEU A 90 -7.76 0.71 -0.39
CA LEU A 90 -6.98 1.96 -0.31
C LEU A 90 -6.12 2.19 -1.55
N MET A 91 -5.47 1.14 -2.08
CA MET A 91 -4.69 1.25 -3.30
C MET A 91 -5.57 1.48 -4.53
N SER A 92 -6.81 0.97 -4.53
CA SER A 92 -7.78 1.23 -5.61
C SER A 92 -8.23 2.68 -5.62
N VAL A 93 -8.38 3.31 -4.45
CA VAL A 93 -8.63 4.77 -4.35
C VAL A 93 -7.43 5.55 -4.89
N ASN A 94 -6.21 5.21 -4.47
CA ASN A 94 -5.00 5.88 -5.00
C ASN A 94 -4.86 5.72 -6.51
N LEU A 95 -5.17 4.53 -7.05
CA LEU A 95 -5.15 4.24 -8.48
C LEU A 95 -6.19 5.09 -9.21
N TYR A 96 -7.41 5.18 -8.67
CA TYR A 96 -8.47 6.01 -9.24
C TYR A 96 -8.05 7.47 -9.29
N ASP A 97 -7.55 8.03 -8.17
CA ASP A 97 -7.07 9.40 -8.10
C ASP A 97 -5.93 9.64 -9.11
N GLY A 98 -4.97 8.72 -9.19
CA GLY A 98 -3.85 8.80 -10.14
C GLY A 98 -4.28 8.77 -11.61
N VAL A 99 -5.30 7.97 -11.95
CA VAL A 99 -5.87 7.92 -13.30
C VAL A 99 -6.65 9.19 -13.61
N GLN A 100 -7.46 9.69 -12.66
CA GLN A 100 -8.20 10.95 -12.86
C GLN A 100 -7.25 12.13 -13.06
N ASP A 101 -6.24 12.25 -12.21
CA ASP A 101 -5.19 13.27 -12.34
C ASP A 101 -4.52 13.21 -13.72
N TRP A 102 -4.18 12.02 -14.19
CA TRP A 102 -3.54 11.82 -15.49
C TRP A 102 -4.45 12.17 -16.68
N LEU A 103 -5.74 11.86 -16.60
CA LEU A 103 -6.69 12.12 -17.70
C LEU A 103 -7.15 13.59 -17.76
N LEU A 104 -7.22 14.27 -16.61
CA LEU A 104 -7.76 15.62 -16.52
C LEU A 104 -6.71 16.71 -16.79
N ILE A 105 -5.42 16.38 -16.68
CA ILE A 105 -4.34 17.35 -16.78
C ILE A 105 -3.59 17.09 -18.07
N THR A 106 -3.52 18.11 -18.93
CA THR A 106 -2.74 18.05 -20.17
C THR A 106 -1.26 18.01 -19.77
N PRO A 107 -0.52 16.92 -20.04
CA PRO A 107 0.90 16.89 -19.74
C PRO A 107 1.61 17.85 -20.70
N GLU A 108 2.76 18.37 -20.27
CA GLU A 108 3.75 19.10 -21.11
C GLU A 108 3.58 20.61 -21.30
N ASP A 109 3.28 21.38 -20.24
CA ASP A 109 3.73 22.77 -20.17
C ASP A 109 4.82 22.97 -19.11
N TYR A 110 6.05 22.57 -19.45
CA TYR A 110 7.25 22.80 -18.62
C TYR A 110 7.61 24.29 -18.49
N THR A 111 6.97 25.18 -19.27
CA THR A 111 7.14 26.63 -19.17
C THR A 111 6.20 27.25 -18.13
N ASN A 112 5.11 26.57 -17.76
CA ASN A 112 4.14 27.07 -16.79
C ASN A 112 4.77 27.18 -15.39
N PRO A 113 4.94 28.36 -14.79
CA PRO A 113 5.60 28.50 -13.48
C PRO A 113 4.87 27.76 -12.35
N ASN A 114 3.63 27.33 -12.57
CA ASN A 114 2.86 26.58 -11.62
C ASN A 114 3.23 25.07 -11.67
N PRO A 115 3.97 24.52 -10.69
CA PRO A 115 4.36 23.11 -10.65
C PRO A 115 3.15 22.17 -10.58
N TYR A 116 2.01 22.72 -10.19
CA TYR A 116 0.70 22.08 -10.07
C TYR A 116 0.04 21.74 -11.40
N LEU A 117 0.54 22.32 -12.50
CA LEU A 117 0.05 22.08 -13.86
C LEU A 117 1.07 21.28 -14.68
N ARG A 118 2.10 20.72 -14.04
CA ARG A 118 3.16 19.96 -14.68
C ARG A 118 3.06 18.50 -14.29
N TYR A 119 2.95 17.63 -15.28
CA TYR A 119 3.06 16.18 -15.13
C TYR A 119 4.22 15.71 -15.98
N ASP A 120 5.09 14.93 -15.37
CA ASP A 120 6.17 14.25 -16.07
C ASP A 120 5.67 12.94 -16.68
N ILE A 121 6.32 12.44 -17.73
CA ILE A 121 6.00 11.14 -18.33
C ILE A 121 6.14 9.98 -17.33
N LEU A 122 6.94 10.16 -16.27
CA LEU A 122 7.13 9.18 -15.20
C LEU A 122 6.02 9.21 -14.14
N THR A 123 5.13 10.21 -14.14
CA THR A 123 4.06 10.32 -13.12
C THR A 123 3.22 9.05 -12.97
N PRO A 124 2.75 8.41 -14.07
CA PRO A 124 1.98 7.17 -13.99
C PRO A 124 2.68 6.04 -13.25
N ILE A 125 4.02 6.02 -13.19
CA ILE A 125 4.78 5.01 -12.45
C ILE A 125 4.42 5.05 -10.96
N TYR A 126 4.36 6.23 -10.39
CA TYR A 126 4.13 6.42 -8.96
C TYR A 126 2.64 6.47 -8.60
N THR A 127 1.81 7.04 -9.47
CA THR A 127 0.39 7.27 -9.18
C THR A 127 -0.53 6.15 -9.68
N ILE A 128 -0.11 5.36 -10.68
CA ILE A 128 -0.94 4.31 -11.29
C ILE A 128 -0.29 2.94 -11.12
N PHE A 129 0.92 2.73 -11.66
CA PHE A 129 1.55 1.41 -11.67
C PHE A 129 1.93 0.91 -10.28
N THR A 130 2.39 1.80 -9.40
CA THR A 130 2.76 1.42 -8.02
C THR A 130 1.54 0.96 -7.20
N PRO A 131 0.41 1.70 -7.13
CA PRO A 131 -0.81 1.18 -6.50
C PRO A 131 -1.32 -0.11 -7.15
N LEU A 132 -1.30 -0.20 -8.48
CA LEU A 132 -1.74 -1.38 -9.22
C LEU A 132 -0.93 -2.63 -8.87
N PHE A 133 0.40 -2.49 -8.78
CA PHE A 133 1.29 -3.56 -8.35
C PHE A 133 0.87 -4.14 -6.98
N TRP A 134 0.58 -3.28 -6.01
CA TRP A 134 0.14 -3.71 -4.68
C TRP A 134 -1.23 -4.36 -4.69
N ILE A 135 -2.18 -3.85 -5.48
CA ILE A 135 -3.50 -4.48 -5.66
C ILE A 135 -3.33 -5.90 -6.19
N LEU A 136 -2.56 -6.09 -7.26
CA LEU A 136 -2.37 -7.39 -7.89
C LEU A 136 -1.67 -8.37 -6.94
N LEU A 137 -0.66 -7.91 -6.19
CA LEU A 137 0.06 -8.73 -5.22
C LEU A 137 -0.85 -9.18 -4.06
N MET A 138 -1.66 -8.27 -3.51
CA MET A 138 -2.61 -8.59 -2.43
C MET A 138 -3.77 -9.46 -2.91
N ALA A 139 -4.29 -9.23 -4.11
CA ALA A 139 -5.36 -10.04 -4.70
C ALA A 139 -4.85 -11.44 -5.05
N GLY A 140 -3.65 -11.55 -5.62
CA GLY A 140 -3.02 -12.82 -5.93
C GLY A 140 -2.77 -13.68 -4.69
N THR A 141 -2.31 -13.08 -3.59
CA THR A 141 -2.12 -13.80 -2.32
C THR A 141 -3.44 -14.24 -1.70
N LEU A 142 -4.49 -13.41 -1.74
CA LEU A 142 -5.84 -13.80 -1.31
C LEU A 142 -6.38 -14.98 -2.13
N GLY A 143 -6.27 -14.90 -3.46
CA GLY A 143 -6.69 -15.96 -4.37
C GLY A 143 -5.96 -17.28 -4.09
N TRP A 144 -4.63 -17.22 -3.93
CA TRP A 144 -3.83 -18.39 -3.57
C TRP A 144 -4.27 -19.03 -2.25
N LEU A 145 -4.49 -18.23 -1.21
CA LEU A 145 -4.96 -18.72 0.09
C LEU A 145 -6.35 -19.37 -0.01
N PHE A 146 -7.24 -18.80 -0.81
CA PHE A 146 -8.56 -19.37 -1.06
C PHE A 146 -8.47 -20.75 -1.74
N PHE A 147 -7.68 -20.87 -2.81
CA PHE A 147 -7.50 -22.16 -3.50
C PHE A 147 -6.81 -23.20 -2.63
N LYS A 148 -5.83 -22.80 -1.82
CA LYS A 148 -5.17 -23.69 -0.87
C LYS A 148 -6.15 -24.25 0.18
N SER A 149 -6.93 -23.37 0.81
CA SER A 149 -7.96 -23.76 1.79
C SER A 149 -8.99 -24.70 1.17
N LYS A 150 -9.46 -24.41 -0.04
CA LYS A 150 -10.39 -25.28 -0.79
C LYS A 150 -9.79 -26.66 -1.06
N LYS A 151 -8.53 -26.74 -1.45
CA LYS A 151 -7.84 -28.02 -1.70
C LYS A 151 -7.69 -28.85 -0.42
N GLU A 152 -7.32 -28.22 0.69
CA GLU A 152 -7.19 -28.89 2.00
C GLU A 152 -8.54 -29.43 2.49
N ASN A 153 -9.62 -28.66 2.34
CA ASN A 153 -10.97 -29.10 2.70
C ASN A 153 -11.50 -30.25 1.83
N ASN A 154 -11.15 -30.26 0.53
CA ASN A 154 -11.53 -31.35 -0.37
C ASN A 154 -10.75 -32.66 -0.12
N LEU A 155 -9.57 -32.59 0.50
CA LEU A 155 -8.73 -33.75 0.79
C LEU A 155 -9.02 -34.39 2.16
N ASN A 156 -9.62 -33.65 3.10
CA ASN A 156 -10.01 -34.14 4.43
C ASN A 156 -11.47 -33.77 4.76
N PRO A 157 -12.46 -34.45 4.13
CA PRO A 157 -13.88 -34.21 4.41
C PRO A 157 -14.31 -34.63 5.83
N GLU A 158 -13.55 -35.51 6.49
CA GLU A 158 -13.91 -36.11 7.80
C GLU A 158 -13.71 -35.17 9.01
N VAL A 159 -13.05 -34.02 8.85
CA VAL A 159 -12.82 -33.06 9.96
C VAL A 159 -14.04 -32.14 10.18
N GLN A 160 -15.12 -32.33 9.41
CA GLN A 160 -16.33 -31.50 9.46
C GLN A 160 -17.58 -32.22 10.01
N SER A 161 -17.49 -33.47 10.49
CA SER A 161 -18.59 -34.16 11.19
C SER A 161 -18.54 -33.98 12.69
#